data_AF-A0A812K844-F1
#
_entry.id   AF-A0A812K844-F1
#
_cell.length_a   1.000
_cell.length_b   1.000
_cell.length_c   1.000
_cell.angle_alpha   90.00
_cell.angle_beta   90.00
_cell.angle_gamma   90.00
#
_symmetry.space_group_name_H-M   'P 1'
#
loop_
_entity.id
_entity.type
_entity.pdbx_description
1 polymer ?
#
loop_
_entity_poly.entity_id
_entity_poly.type
_entity_poly.pdbx_seq_one_letter_code
_entity_poly.pdbx_strand_id
1 'polypeptide(L)'
;MGKECAEGQGICFRPCMTFLHITSCPTDYCQWNTLTLLCEDRAPDMPTVYWRDSAGTTVREIATEVIQRTEPADAYFPMSFAAFRKSGEGFRIEGVQIENITQPEALFLQLDTNIDGVLSSAEFARIGEIFLSLRTAVIETRSAQDAARRLQSVPKQQVTPEVCNARNPRQYYCSFDSDCKEDCKACGWKSATDRAFSICVQPSAEVCHADGGQVFCPSDEMCHPPGDCSNCVDRTIADHAQHVCLALWWDPRPLTQWTNWVCRWRNKVGMPCANDQDCIYGMRRCLDGACMPFQPYNANQTCESDFDCPHLGFYCPSDPTGGQNPYWVQYCRAQREEDMTCSEDRECQPGMRCNVGEPQPRCRRLFSLPIGALAAEDVFCQFGWRDRDGKCAPPAQSKQAGRSCDTDLDCETTDETGRMGSCTCKAWWDKDDPKYCMPVAGDYSRHQEALRNYLWFRAENCGNFWTEQECLRIFGNEAMRLKLAVECETQQLSGGPYGPPEECGIVDDERFGDRCAMMDALG
;
A
#
# COMPACT_ATOMS: atom_id res chain seq x y z
N MET A 1 -0.67 8.48 -5.57
CA MET A 1 -0.01 9.57 -6.30
C MET A 1 0.49 10.58 -5.30
N GLY A 2 1.77 10.95 -5.38
CA GLY A 2 2.32 12.08 -4.63
C GLY A 2 2.00 13.41 -5.32
N LYS A 3 2.08 14.52 -4.59
CA LYS A 3 1.96 15.89 -5.08
C LYS A 3 3.23 16.65 -4.74
N GLU A 4 3.83 17.34 -5.70
CA GLU A 4 4.95 18.26 -5.45
C GLU A 4 4.48 19.58 -4.87
N CYS A 5 5.24 20.16 -3.94
CA CYS A 5 5.01 21.54 -3.47
C CYS A 5 5.33 22.54 -4.58
N ALA A 6 6.53 22.41 -5.14
CA ALA A 6 7.06 23.15 -6.29
C ALA A 6 8.21 22.35 -6.91
N GLU A 7 8.62 22.73 -8.13
CA GLU A 7 9.70 22.07 -8.88
C GLU A 7 10.98 21.99 -8.05
N GLY A 8 11.50 20.77 -7.84
CA GLY A 8 12.73 20.52 -7.10
C GLY A 8 12.64 20.62 -5.57
N GLN A 9 11.48 20.95 -4.99
CA GLN A 9 11.25 20.98 -3.54
C GLN A 9 10.71 19.64 -2.99
N GLY A 10 10.36 18.72 -3.88
CA GLY A 10 10.04 17.33 -3.54
C GLY A 10 8.55 17.02 -3.38
N ILE A 11 8.26 15.75 -3.13
CA ILE A 11 6.94 15.14 -3.34
C ILE A 11 6.34 14.75 -2.00
N CYS A 12 5.13 15.22 -1.66
CA CYS A 12 4.34 14.66 -0.56
C CYS A 12 3.41 13.56 -1.03
N PHE A 13 3.26 12.50 -0.25
CA PHE A 13 2.31 11.44 -0.54
C PHE A 13 1.10 11.58 0.39
N ARG A 14 -0.11 11.50 -0.17
CA ARG A 14 -1.35 11.49 0.62
C ARG A 14 -1.28 10.36 1.67
N PRO A 15 -1.56 10.64 2.97
CA PRO A 15 -1.67 9.62 4.00
C PRO A 15 -2.70 8.60 3.55
N CYS A 16 -2.20 7.41 3.41
CA CYS A 16 -2.93 6.26 2.93
C CYS A 16 -3.65 5.67 4.16
N MET A 17 -4.92 5.25 4.06
CA MET A 17 -5.75 4.67 5.15
C MET A 17 -5.17 3.43 5.88
N THR A 18 -3.92 3.05 5.61
CA THR A 18 -3.15 1.99 6.30
C THR A 18 -1.75 2.46 6.72
N PHE A 19 -1.49 3.76 6.64
CA PHE A 19 -0.38 4.46 7.26
C PHE A 19 -1.00 5.37 8.32
N LEU A 20 -0.74 5.11 9.59
CA LEU A 20 -0.70 6.22 10.54
C LEU A 20 0.71 6.81 10.47
N HIS A 21 1.03 7.40 9.31
CA HIS A 21 2.07 8.40 9.20
C HIS A 21 1.35 9.73 9.02
N ILE A 22 1.39 10.59 10.03
CA ILE A 22 0.74 11.90 9.95
C ILE A 22 1.47 12.84 8.98
N THR A 23 2.79 12.77 8.82
CA THR A 23 3.50 13.83 8.06
C THR A 23 4.88 13.44 7.51
N SER A 24 5.00 12.59 6.47
CA SER A 24 6.30 12.41 5.81
C SER A 24 6.15 12.54 4.31
N CYS A 25 6.66 13.67 3.84
CA CYS A 25 7.09 13.84 2.47
C CYS A 25 8.55 13.35 2.40
N PRO A 26 8.97 12.60 1.38
CA PRO A 26 10.35 12.15 1.19
C PRO A 26 11.43 13.24 1.11
N THR A 27 11.08 14.53 1.26
CA THR A 27 12.03 15.64 1.23
C THR A 27 11.87 16.56 2.44
N ASP A 28 12.96 17.22 2.84
CA ASP A 28 13.03 18.15 3.97
C ASP A 28 12.31 19.49 3.73
N TYR A 29 11.65 19.67 2.59
CA TYR A 29 11.07 20.95 2.17
C TYR A 29 9.54 20.98 2.23
N CYS A 30 8.87 19.83 2.37
CA CYS A 30 7.42 19.72 2.23
C CYS A 30 6.76 18.93 3.37
N GLN A 31 5.52 19.28 3.70
CA GLN A 31 4.67 18.56 4.65
C GLN A 31 3.23 18.37 4.11
N TRP A 32 2.57 17.29 4.49
CA TRP A 32 1.17 17.04 4.12
C TRP A 32 0.23 17.63 5.18
N ASN A 33 -0.63 18.56 4.77
CA ASN A 33 -1.63 19.16 5.65
C ASN A 33 -2.92 18.32 5.65
N THR A 34 -3.28 17.77 6.80
CA THR A 34 -4.41 16.85 7.00
C THR A 34 -5.78 17.55 6.95
N LEU A 35 -5.81 18.86 7.25
CA LEU A 35 -7.02 19.69 7.24
C LEU A 35 -7.35 20.20 5.84
N THR A 36 -6.35 20.73 5.12
CA THR A 36 -6.53 21.28 3.77
C THR A 36 -6.44 20.20 2.69
N LEU A 37 -5.88 19.03 3.03
CA LEU A 37 -5.58 17.94 2.09
C LEU A 37 -4.63 18.38 0.96
N LEU A 38 -3.74 19.31 1.27
CA LEU A 38 -2.73 19.87 0.36
C LEU A 38 -1.31 19.56 0.84
N CYS A 39 -0.40 19.56 -0.13
CA CYS A 39 1.04 19.52 0.05
C CYS A 39 1.50 20.97 0.25
N GLU A 40 2.10 21.27 1.40
CA GLU A 40 2.47 22.64 1.81
C GLU A 40 3.95 22.69 2.22
N ASP A 41 4.58 23.86 2.14
CA ASP A 41 5.97 24.04 2.54
C ASP A 41 6.17 23.65 4.01
N ARG A 42 7.21 22.86 4.27
CA ARG A 42 7.59 22.49 5.64
C ARG A 42 8.03 23.76 6.37
N ALA A 43 7.51 23.92 7.59
CA ALA A 43 7.95 25.02 8.45
C ALA A 43 9.47 24.97 8.66
N PRO A 44 10.17 26.12 8.65
CA PRO A 44 11.63 26.17 8.82
C PRO A 44 12.04 25.55 10.17
N ASP A 45 13.20 24.90 10.21
CA ASP A 45 13.77 24.36 11.44
C ASP A 45 14.09 25.51 12.41
N MET A 46 13.21 25.70 13.39
CA MET A 46 13.34 26.75 14.40
C MET A 46 14.41 26.40 15.45
N PRO A 47 15.05 27.40 16.07
CA PRO A 47 15.99 27.18 17.18
C PRO A 47 15.34 26.36 18.31
N THR A 48 16.10 25.47 18.95
CA THR A 48 15.58 24.54 19.96
C THR A 48 15.80 25.06 21.37
N VAL A 49 14.77 25.02 22.22
CA VAL A 49 14.88 25.30 23.66
C VAL A 49 14.99 23.98 24.41
N TYR A 50 16.18 23.63 24.89
CA TYR A 50 16.37 22.40 25.66
C TYR A 50 15.80 22.53 27.08
N TRP A 51 14.84 21.66 27.43
CA TRP A 51 14.16 21.71 28.73
C TRP A 51 15.10 21.43 29.90
N ARG A 52 16.15 20.64 29.67
CA ARG A 52 17.19 20.31 30.66
C ARG A 52 17.99 21.53 31.13
N ASP A 53 17.99 22.62 30.36
CA ASP A 53 18.73 23.84 30.67
C ASP A 53 17.93 24.78 31.58
N SER A 54 16.76 24.36 32.07
CA SER A 54 15.91 25.17 32.96
C SER A 54 16.48 25.19 34.38
N ALA A 55 16.51 26.37 35.00
CA ALA A 55 17.01 26.58 36.36
C ALA A 55 15.98 26.26 37.47
N GLY A 56 14.71 26.02 37.13
CA GLY A 56 13.66 25.66 38.08
C GLY A 56 14.00 24.44 38.96
N THR A 57 13.57 24.48 40.23
CA THR A 57 13.83 23.41 41.21
C THR A 57 12.66 22.46 41.39
N THR A 58 11.45 22.89 41.04
CA THR A 58 10.25 22.06 41.01
C THR A 58 9.77 21.87 39.57
N VAL A 59 9.06 20.76 39.30
CA VAL A 59 8.49 20.47 37.97
C VAL A 59 7.60 21.60 37.45
N ARG A 60 6.89 22.30 38.35
CA ARG A 60 6.05 23.46 38.00
C ARG A 60 6.89 24.69 37.60
N GLU A 61 7.98 24.97 38.30
CA GLU A 61 8.92 26.05 37.96
C GLU A 61 9.59 25.78 36.62
N ILE A 62 10.06 24.55 36.41
CA ILE A 62 10.70 24.13 35.17
C ILE A 62 9.72 24.27 33.99
N ALA A 63 8.48 23.79 34.13
CA ALA A 63 7.46 23.95 33.10
C ALA A 63 7.20 25.43 32.75
N THR A 64 7.14 26.30 33.76
CA THR A 64 6.92 27.73 33.56
C THR A 64 8.08 28.37 32.80
N GLU A 65 9.31 28.01 33.16
CA GLU A 65 10.52 28.52 32.50
C GLU A 65 10.66 28.01 31.06
N VAL A 66 10.32 26.74 30.80
CA VAL A 66 10.29 26.17 29.44
C VAL A 66 9.31 26.94 28.55
N ILE A 67 8.11 27.24 29.04
CA ILE A 67 7.12 28.02 28.29
C ILE A 67 7.65 29.43 28.02
N GLN A 68 8.17 30.12 29.05
CA GLN A 68 8.70 31.47 28.92
C GLN A 68 9.89 31.58 27.96
N ARG A 69 10.79 30.59 27.96
CA ARG A 69 11.95 30.56 27.04
C ARG A 69 11.56 30.29 25.59
N THR A 70 10.32 29.87 25.37
CA THR A 70 9.73 29.62 24.05
C THR A 70 8.79 30.79 23.62
N GLU A 71 8.68 31.86 24.43
CA GLU A 71 8.05 33.15 24.09
C GLU A 71 9.14 34.17 23.72
N PRO A 72 9.41 34.43 22.43
CA PRO A 72 8.38 34.88 21.49
C PRO A 72 7.95 33.78 20.52
N ALA A 73 6.64 33.58 20.42
CA ALA A 73 6.05 32.48 19.67
C ALA A 73 6.49 32.45 18.19
N ASP A 74 6.67 33.61 17.57
CA ASP A 74 7.06 33.75 16.16
C ASP A 74 8.45 33.18 15.85
N ALA A 75 9.30 32.99 16.86
CA ALA A 75 10.66 32.46 16.69
C ALA A 75 10.76 30.94 16.89
N TYR A 76 9.72 30.30 17.42
CA TYR A 76 9.75 28.89 17.84
C TYR A 76 8.56 28.06 17.33
N PHE A 77 7.52 28.71 16.78
CA PHE A 77 6.32 28.06 16.26
C PHE A 77 6.07 28.43 14.79
N PRO A 78 5.43 27.55 13.99
CA PRO A 78 4.93 26.22 14.35
C PRO A 78 6.06 25.22 14.67
N MET A 79 5.95 24.52 15.80
CA MET A 79 7.01 23.63 16.32
C MET A 79 6.80 22.21 15.79
N SER A 80 7.76 21.71 15.01
CA SER A 80 7.72 20.34 14.49
C SER A 80 8.00 19.30 15.58
N PHE A 81 7.58 18.06 15.34
CA PHE A 81 7.92 16.94 16.22
C PHE A 81 9.43 16.78 16.43
N ALA A 82 10.23 16.96 15.37
CA ALA A 82 11.68 16.89 15.46
C ALA A 82 12.26 17.95 16.42
N ALA A 83 11.78 19.20 16.33
CA ALA A 83 12.18 20.28 17.23
C ALA A 83 11.69 20.03 18.68
N PHE A 84 10.48 19.50 18.84
CA PHE A 84 9.92 19.13 20.15
C PHE A 84 10.70 17.99 20.81
N ARG A 85 10.95 16.88 20.10
CA ARG A 85 11.73 15.74 20.58
C ARG A 85 13.11 16.19 21.03
N LYS A 86 13.78 17.00 20.21
CA LYS A 86 15.09 17.58 20.50
C LYS A 86 15.05 18.52 21.73
N SER A 87 13.96 19.23 21.94
CA SER A 87 13.77 20.09 23.14
C SER A 87 13.70 19.26 24.43
N GLY A 88 13.14 18.05 24.37
CA GLY A 88 13.03 17.13 25.50
C GLY A 88 14.24 16.23 25.76
N GLU A 89 15.22 16.19 24.88
CA GLU A 89 16.37 15.28 24.99
C GLU A 89 17.14 15.45 26.31
N GLY A 90 17.22 14.36 27.07
CA GLY A 90 17.93 14.31 28.34
C GLY A 90 17.21 15.04 29.49
N PHE A 91 15.98 15.52 29.29
CA PHE A 91 15.14 16.08 30.36
C PHE A 91 14.74 15.00 31.37
N ARG A 92 14.64 15.38 32.65
CA ARG A 92 14.34 14.46 33.76
C ARG A 92 13.22 14.97 34.65
N ILE A 93 12.32 14.08 35.03
CA ILE A 93 11.26 14.32 36.03
C ILE A 93 11.53 13.39 37.21
N GLU A 94 11.67 13.95 38.42
CA GLU A 94 11.96 13.20 39.66
C GLU A 94 13.17 12.25 39.53
N GLY A 95 14.19 12.71 38.77
CA GLY A 95 15.44 11.99 38.49
C GLY A 95 15.38 10.96 37.37
N VAL A 96 14.19 10.67 36.82
CA VAL A 96 13.98 9.71 35.72
C VAL A 96 13.96 10.47 34.39
N GLN A 97 14.67 9.97 33.38
CA GLN A 97 14.60 10.56 32.03
C GLN A 97 13.20 10.47 31.47
N ILE A 98 12.74 11.53 30.81
CA ILE A 98 11.38 11.60 30.28
C ILE A 98 11.07 10.47 29.30
N GLU A 99 12.04 10.09 28.47
CA GLU A 99 11.99 8.96 27.52
C GLU A 99 11.73 7.60 28.21
N ASN A 100 12.10 7.46 29.49
CA ASN A 100 11.84 6.26 30.30
C ASN A 100 10.50 6.31 31.05
N ILE A 101 9.81 7.45 31.03
CA ILE A 101 8.49 7.65 31.65
C ILE A 101 7.41 7.59 30.56
N THR A 102 7.69 8.17 29.39
CA THR A 102 6.75 8.32 28.27
C THR A 102 7.52 8.59 26.97
N GLN A 103 6.97 8.19 25.83
CA GLN A 103 7.59 8.47 24.55
C GLN A 103 7.38 9.93 24.15
N PRO A 104 8.40 10.63 23.61
CA PRO A 104 8.27 12.00 23.09
C PRO A 104 7.09 12.16 22.11
N GLU A 105 6.83 11.12 21.30
CA GLU A 105 5.74 11.02 20.33
C GLU A 105 4.36 11.12 21.01
N ALA A 106 4.17 10.42 22.14
CA ALA A 106 2.93 10.45 22.90
C ALA A 106 2.69 11.82 23.54
N LEU A 107 3.75 12.49 23.98
CA LEU A 107 3.66 13.85 24.52
C LEU A 107 3.29 14.87 23.45
N PHE A 108 3.87 14.74 22.27
CA PHE A 108 3.56 15.60 21.14
C PHE A 108 2.09 15.49 20.73
N LEU A 109 1.56 14.26 20.60
CA LEU A 109 0.15 14.02 20.28
C LEU A 109 -0.83 14.52 21.34
N GLN A 110 -0.45 14.53 22.62
CA GLN A 110 -1.30 15.10 23.67
C GLN A 110 -1.40 16.63 23.58
N LEU A 111 -0.36 17.27 23.03
CA LEU A 111 -0.28 18.71 22.84
C LEU A 111 -0.89 19.15 21.51
N ASP A 112 -0.68 18.40 20.43
CA ASP A 112 -1.21 18.62 19.07
C ASP A 112 -2.72 18.28 19.03
N THR A 113 -3.54 19.23 19.48
CA THR A 113 -4.98 19.01 19.67
C THR A 113 -5.75 19.00 18.37
N ASN A 114 -5.24 19.69 17.35
CA ASN A 114 -5.87 19.80 16.05
C ASN A 114 -5.32 18.76 15.05
N ILE A 115 -4.27 18.01 15.41
CA ILE A 115 -3.67 16.92 14.64
C ILE A 115 -3.16 17.45 13.29
N ASP A 116 -2.60 18.67 13.29
CA ASP A 116 -2.02 19.28 12.11
C ASP A 116 -0.54 18.93 11.92
N GLY A 117 0.05 18.20 12.88
CA GLY A 117 1.42 17.69 12.84
C GLY A 117 2.47 18.70 13.29
N VAL A 118 2.06 19.86 13.78
CA VAL A 118 2.90 20.89 14.41
C VAL A 118 2.27 21.38 15.71
N LEU A 119 3.05 21.96 16.62
CA LEU A 119 2.48 22.63 17.79
C LEU A 119 2.38 24.11 17.53
N SER A 120 1.23 24.69 17.82
CA SER A 120 1.09 26.13 18.04
C SER A 120 1.58 26.52 19.44
N SER A 121 1.82 27.81 19.66
CA SER A 121 2.18 28.33 21.00
C SER A 121 1.10 28.04 22.05
N ALA A 122 -0.18 28.06 21.64
CA ALA A 122 -1.31 27.74 22.50
C ALA A 122 -1.34 26.25 22.89
N GLU A 123 -1.00 25.36 21.96
CA GLU A 123 -0.92 23.93 22.22
C GLU A 123 0.26 23.58 23.13
N PHE A 124 1.42 24.15 22.83
CA PHE A 124 2.63 23.92 23.63
C PHE A 124 2.50 24.44 25.07
N ALA A 125 1.72 25.49 25.32
CA ALA A 125 1.49 26.01 26.68
C ALA A 125 0.91 24.95 27.66
N ARG A 126 0.28 23.89 27.14
CA ARG A 126 -0.27 22.78 27.94
C ARG A 126 0.80 21.81 28.47
N ILE A 127 2.05 21.93 28.04
CA ILE A 127 3.15 21.04 28.44
C ILE A 127 3.36 21.01 29.96
N GLY A 128 3.05 22.11 30.66
CA GLY A 128 3.14 22.17 32.11
C GLY A 128 2.15 21.24 32.83
N GLU A 129 0.95 21.05 32.29
CA GLU A 129 -0.03 20.11 32.84
C GLU A 129 0.44 18.66 32.66
N ILE A 130 1.03 18.38 31.50
CA ILE A 130 1.58 17.06 31.17
C ILE A 130 2.76 16.72 32.07
N PHE A 131 3.69 17.66 32.32
CA PHE A 131 4.81 17.40 33.23
C PHE A 131 4.35 17.05 34.65
N LEU A 132 3.26 17.69 35.12
CA LEU A 132 2.68 17.40 36.43
C LEU A 132 1.97 16.04 36.48
N SER A 133 1.32 15.61 35.39
CA SER A 133 0.69 14.29 35.32
C SER A 133 1.75 13.17 35.32
N LEU A 134 2.80 13.32 34.51
CA LEU A 134 3.93 12.38 34.46
C LEU A 134 4.64 12.24 35.81
N ARG A 135 4.84 13.36 36.52
CA ARG A 135 5.39 13.36 37.87
C ARG A 135 4.57 12.48 38.81
N THR A 136 3.24 12.58 38.75
CA THR A 136 2.33 11.82 39.61
C THR A 136 2.44 10.32 39.30
N ALA A 137 2.45 9.94 38.02
CA ALA A 137 2.63 8.56 37.59
C ALA A 137 3.95 7.95 38.11
N VAL A 138 5.08 8.68 38.01
CA VAL A 138 6.38 8.20 38.51
C VAL A 138 6.36 7.92 40.02
N ILE A 139 5.67 8.75 40.80
CA ILE A 139 5.54 8.58 42.25
C ILE A 139 4.69 7.33 42.57
N GLU A 140 3.56 7.15 41.86
CA GLU A 140 2.66 6.01 42.05
C GLU A 140 3.34 4.68 41.70
N THR A 141 4.06 4.61 40.58
CA THR A 141 4.77 3.38 40.19
C THR A 141 5.84 2.98 41.20
N ARG A 142 6.60 3.94 41.76
CA ARG A 142 7.58 3.67 42.82
C ARG A 142 6.89 3.10 44.07
N SER A 143 5.74 3.67 44.45
CA SER A 143 4.98 3.18 45.61
C SER A 143 4.38 1.77 45.43
N ALA A 144 3.95 1.43 44.22
CA ALA A 144 3.42 0.11 43.88
C ALA A 144 4.52 -0.97 43.86
N GLN A 145 5.71 -0.64 43.34
CA GLN A 145 6.88 -1.53 43.36
C GLN A 145 7.37 -1.82 44.79
N ASP A 146 7.26 -0.84 45.70
CA ASP A 146 7.58 -1.04 47.11
C ASP A 146 6.53 -1.88 47.85
N ALA A 147 5.26 -1.82 47.44
CA ALA A 147 4.17 -2.65 47.99
C ALA A 147 4.26 -4.12 47.52
N ALA A 148 4.65 -4.36 46.26
CA ALA A 148 4.80 -5.70 45.68
C ALA A 148 5.90 -6.55 46.36
N ARG A 149 6.87 -5.92 47.04
CA ARG A 149 7.91 -6.61 47.82
C ARG A 149 7.44 -7.15 49.18
N ARG A 150 6.21 -6.88 49.64
CA ARG A 150 5.77 -7.15 51.02
C ARG A 150 4.76 -8.30 51.21
N LEU A 151 4.36 -9.04 50.18
CA LEU A 151 3.39 -10.13 50.34
C LEU A 151 3.96 -11.50 49.95
N GLN A 152 4.29 -12.31 50.97
CA GLN A 152 4.37 -13.77 50.85
C GLN A 152 3.71 -14.48 52.04
N SER A 153 3.01 -15.57 51.71
CA SER A 153 2.57 -16.72 52.51
C SER A 153 1.15 -16.73 53.13
N VAL A 154 0.32 -17.65 52.62
CA VAL A 154 -0.51 -18.62 53.40
C VAL A 154 -0.74 -19.86 52.50
N PRO A 155 -0.59 -21.12 52.97
CA PRO A 155 -0.92 -22.30 52.17
C PRO A 155 -2.40 -22.68 52.31
N LYS A 156 -3.09 -22.97 51.20
CA LYS A 156 -4.38 -23.68 51.17
C LYS A 156 -4.38 -24.76 50.09
N GLN A 157 -5.24 -25.77 50.32
CA GLN A 157 -5.36 -27.06 49.63
C GLN A 157 -5.05 -27.06 48.13
N GLN A 158 -4.36 -28.12 47.68
CA GLN A 158 -4.04 -28.38 46.27
C GLN A 158 -5.31 -28.49 45.42
N VAL A 159 -5.71 -27.38 44.81
CA VAL A 159 -6.55 -27.37 43.62
C VAL A 159 -5.64 -27.67 42.42
N THR A 160 -6.07 -28.54 41.51
CA THR A 160 -5.36 -28.87 40.26
C THR A 160 -6.22 -28.51 39.04
N PRO A 161 -5.61 -28.36 37.84
CA PRO A 161 -6.35 -28.06 36.60
C PRO A 161 -7.52 -29.01 36.33
N GLU A 162 -7.34 -30.30 36.62
CA GLU A 162 -8.34 -31.35 36.39
C GLU A 162 -9.58 -31.15 37.29
N VAL A 163 -9.39 -30.64 38.51
CA VAL A 163 -10.48 -30.35 39.45
C VAL A 163 -11.29 -29.13 38.99
N CYS A 164 -10.64 -28.10 38.43
CA CYS A 164 -11.33 -26.93 37.90
C CYS A 164 -12.18 -27.28 36.68
N ASN A 165 -11.60 -28.02 35.72
CA ASN A 165 -12.32 -28.48 34.53
C ASN A 165 -13.52 -29.39 34.88
N ALA A 166 -13.34 -30.29 35.86
CA ALA A 166 -14.39 -31.22 36.29
C ALA A 166 -15.52 -30.55 37.09
N ARG A 167 -15.25 -29.45 37.80
CA ARG A 167 -16.27 -28.69 38.56
C ARG A 167 -17.19 -27.88 37.64
N ASN A 168 -16.62 -27.23 36.65
CA ASN A 168 -17.36 -26.44 35.67
C ASN A 168 -16.49 -26.26 34.40
N PRO A 169 -16.95 -26.62 33.19
CA PRO A 169 -16.16 -26.52 31.95
C PRO A 169 -15.77 -25.10 31.52
N ARG A 170 -16.06 -24.07 32.33
CA ARG A 170 -15.64 -22.67 32.13
C ARG A 170 -14.71 -22.14 33.23
N GLN A 171 -14.21 -23.02 34.11
CA GLN A 171 -13.27 -22.64 35.16
C GLN A 171 -11.83 -23.03 34.80
N TYR A 172 -10.91 -22.11 35.04
CA TYR A 172 -9.49 -22.21 34.73
C TYR A 172 -8.67 -22.18 36.01
N TYR A 173 -7.65 -23.02 36.08
CA TYR A 173 -6.76 -23.07 37.24
C TYR A 173 -5.75 -21.92 37.22
N CYS A 174 -5.71 -21.16 38.31
CA CYS A 174 -4.71 -20.12 38.55
C CYS A 174 -3.58 -20.64 39.42
N SER A 175 -2.39 -20.81 38.83
CA SER A 175 -1.19 -21.28 39.55
C SER A 175 -0.66 -20.31 40.62
N PHE A 176 -1.13 -19.05 40.63
CA PHE A 176 -0.61 -18.00 41.51
C PHE A 176 -1.16 -18.08 42.92
N ASP A 177 -2.48 -18.30 43.05
CA ASP A 177 -3.18 -18.49 44.31
C ASP A 177 -3.70 -19.92 44.52
N SER A 178 -3.43 -20.81 43.54
CA SER A 178 -3.83 -22.22 43.55
C SER A 178 -5.35 -22.41 43.67
N ASP A 179 -6.12 -21.67 42.87
CA ASP A 179 -7.58 -21.66 42.91
C ASP A 179 -8.21 -21.66 41.49
N CYS A 180 -9.50 -22.00 41.39
CA CYS A 180 -10.24 -21.99 40.12
C CYS A 180 -10.87 -20.61 39.86
N LYS A 181 -10.64 -20.03 38.69
CA LYS A 181 -11.20 -18.74 38.26
C LYS A 181 -12.12 -18.93 37.06
N GLU A 182 -13.22 -18.19 37.01
CA GLU A 182 -14.07 -18.11 35.82
C GLU A 182 -13.47 -17.19 34.75
N ASP A 183 -12.66 -16.22 35.17
CA ASP A 183 -11.91 -15.31 34.31
C ASP A 183 -10.44 -15.25 34.74
N CYS A 184 -9.53 -15.59 33.82
CA CYS A 184 -8.10 -15.57 34.08
C CYS A 184 -7.56 -14.16 34.30
N LYS A 185 -8.29 -13.09 33.97
CA LYS A 185 -7.93 -11.71 34.35
C LYS A 185 -7.78 -11.52 35.87
N ALA A 186 -8.41 -12.37 36.68
CA ALA A 186 -8.23 -12.38 38.12
C ALA A 186 -6.94 -13.09 38.59
N CYS A 187 -6.18 -13.72 37.68
CA CYS A 187 -4.97 -14.50 37.94
C CYS A 187 -3.67 -13.69 37.72
N GLY A 188 -3.64 -12.43 38.14
CA GLY A 188 -2.47 -11.56 38.01
C GLY A 188 -2.02 -11.40 36.55
N TRP A 189 -0.73 -11.61 36.27
CA TRP A 189 -0.13 -11.49 34.93
C TRP A 189 -0.42 -12.69 34.00
N LYS A 190 -1.10 -13.75 34.48
CA LYS A 190 -1.56 -14.88 33.66
C LYS A 190 -3.02 -14.69 33.28
N SER A 191 -3.29 -13.71 32.43
CA SER A 191 -4.66 -13.24 32.12
C SER A 191 -5.34 -13.94 30.94
N ALA A 192 -4.63 -14.80 30.19
CA ALA A 192 -5.18 -15.53 29.04
C ALA A 192 -5.61 -16.95 29.41
N THR A 193 -6.57 -17.50 28.67
CA THR A 193 -7.07 -18.86 28.91
C THR A 193 -6.45 -19.87 27.94
N ASP A 194 -5.90 -20.96 28.48
CA ASP A 194 -5.61 -22.16 27.68
C ASP A 194 -6.77 -23.14 27.87
N ARG A 195 -7.64 -23.21 26.86
CA ARG A 195 -8.83 -24.06 26.90
C ARG A 195 -8.54 -25.55 26.78
N ALA A 196 -7.38 -25.92 26.22
CA ALA A 196 -7.00 -27.33 26.06
C ALA A 196 -6.62 -27.95 27.41
N PHE A 197 -6.03 -27.16 28.30
CA PHE A 197 -5.55 -27.61 29.61
C PHE A 197 -6.32 -27.02 30.80
N SER A 198 -7.32 -26.16 30.55
CA SER A 198 -8.12 -25.47 31.58
C SER A 198 -7.26 -24.72 32.60
N ILE A 199 -6.24 -24.01 32.12
CA ILE A 199 -5.30 -23.23 32.95
C ILE A 199 -5.24 -21.78 32.51
N CYS A 200 -4.91 -20.90 33.46
CA CYS A 200 -4.55 -19.52 33.17
C CYS A 200 -3.06 -19.43 32.81
N VAL A 201 -2.75 -18.82 31.67
CA VAL A 201 -1.40 -18.70 31.11
C VAL A 201 -1.05 -17.25 30.82
N GLN A 202 0.23 -16.99 30.61
CA GLN A 202 0.68 -15.68 30.15
C GLN A 202 0.15 -15.44 28.73
N PRO A 203 -0.42 -14.26 28.43
CA PRO A 203 -0.83 -13.91 27.08
C PRO A 203 0.35 -13.89 26.10
N SER A 204 0.15 -14.46 24.92
CA SER A 204 1.03 -14.35 23.74
C SER A 204 0.15 -14.28 22.50
N ALA A 205 0.74 -13.94 21.34
CA ALA A 205 0.03 -13.93 20.06
C ALA A 205 -0.67 -15.28 19.76
N GLU A 206 0.03 -16.41 19.94
CA GLU A 206 -0.56 -17.73 19.68
C GLU A 206 -1.65 -18.08 20.69
N VAL A 207 -1.43 -17.75 21.98
CA VAL A 207 -2.38 -18.06 23.06
C VAL A 207 -3.65 -17.22 22.92
N CYS A 208 -3.55 -15.92 22.63
CA CYS A 208 -4.70 -15.05 22.43
C CYS A 208 -5.50 -15.46 21.19
N HIS A 209 -4.82 -15.84 20.10
CA HIS A 209 -5.52 -16.33 18.91
C HIS A 209 -6.27 -17.63 19.18
N ALA A 210 -5.64 -18.58 19.88
CA ALA A 210 -6.28 -19.83 20.30
C ALA A 210 -7.46 -19.59 21.26
N ASP A 211 -7.40 -18.52 22.05
CA ASP A 211 -8.49 -18.08 22.92
C ASP A 211 -9.56 -17.26 22.17
N GLY A 212 -10.21 -17.88 21.19
CA GLY A 212 -11.37 -17.29 20.52
C GLY A 212 -11.06 -16.20 19.50
N GLY A 213 -9.86 -16.24 18.88
CA GLY A 213 -9.46 -15.32 17.81
C GLY A 213 -9.07 -13.93 18.29
N GLN A 214 -8.75 -13.78 19.57
CA GLN A 214 -8.31 -12.51 20.16
C GLN A 214 -6.93 -12.09 19.64
N VAL A 215 -6.60 -10.82 19.80
CA VAL A 215 -5.31 -10.24 19.40
C VAL A 215 -4.48 -9.91 20.63
N PHE A 216 -3.18 -10.21 20.60
CA PHE A 216 -2.27 -9.92 21.70
C PHE A 216 -1.81 -8.47 21.66
N CYS A 217 -1.89 -7.75 22.78
CA CYS A 217 -1.36 -6.41 22.94
C CYS A 217 0.00 -6.45 23.66
N PRO A 218 1.12 -6.17 22.97
CA PRO A 218 2.43 -6.17 23.62
C PRO A 218 2.64 -5.05 24.65
N SER A 219 1.81 -4.01 24.64
CA SER A 219 1.99 -2.83 25.50
C SER A 219 1.40 -2.99 26.90
N ASP A 220 0.27 -3.69 27.01
CA ASP A 220 -0.34 -4.02 28.31
C ASP A 220 -0.20 -5.52 28.66
N GLU A 221 0.41 -6.29 27.76
CA GLU A 221 0.60 -7.75 27.85
C GLU A 221 -0.72 -8.52 28.02
N MET A 222 -1.83 -8.06 27.41
CA MET A 222 -3.15 -8.70 27.49
C MET A 222 -3.71 -9.14 26.14
N CYS A 223 -4.71 -10.03 26.16
CA CYS A 223 -5.53 -10.34 24.99
C CYS A 223 -6.67 -9.32 24.87
N HIS A 224 -6.85 -8.78 23.66
CA HIS A 224 -7.91 -7.85 23.29
C HIS A 224 -8.91 -8.52 22.33
N PRO A 225 -10.15 -8.00 22.20
CA PRO A 225 -11.16 -8.61 21.36
C PRO A 225 -10.71 -8.80 19.89
N PRO A 226 -11.26 -9.79 19.17
CA PRO A 226 -10.83 -10.10 17.80
C PRO A 226 -10.83 -8.87 16.89
N GLY A 227 -9.65 -8.53 16.35
CA GLY A 227 -9.47 -7.39 15.45
C GLY A 227 -9.58 -6.01 16.11
N ASP A 228 -9.70 -5.92 17.43
CA ASP A 228 -9.82 -4.67 18.17
C ASP A 228 -8.57 -4.41 19.01
N CYS A 229 -7.74 -3.48 18.55
CA CYS A 229 -6.58 -3.00 19.31
C CYS A 229 -6.81 -1.58 19.86
N SER A 230 -8.04 -1.05 19.85
CA SER A 230 -8.33 0.34 20.22
C SER A 230 -7.90 0.73 21.63
N ASN A 231 -7.88 -0.24 22.56
CA ASN A 231 -7.47 -0.06 23.95
C ASN A 231 -6.01 -0.47 24.22
N CYS A 232 -5.26 -0.88 23.19
CA CYS A 232 -3.87 -1.26 23.30
C CYS A 232 -2.97 -0.01 23.16
N VAL A 233 -2.43 0.45 24.29
CA VAL A 233 -1.60 1.66 24.39
C VAL A 233 -0.44 1.60 23.38
N ASP A 234 -0.20 2.66 22.63
CA ASP A 234 0.84 2.77 21.58
C ASP A 234 0.74 1.78 20.41
N ARG A 235 -0.27 0.90 20.38
CA ARG A 235 -0.39 -0.19 19.40
C ARG A 235 -1.84 -0.44 18.97
N THR A 236 -2.47 0.55 18.35
CA THR A 236 -3.93 0.53 18.13
C THR A 236 -4.40 -0.25 16.89
N ILE A 237 -3.49 -0.87 16.15
CA ILE A 237 -3.78 -1.57 14.89
C ILE A 237 -3.58 -3.08 15.07
N ALA A 238 -4.58 -3.87 14.66
CA ALA A 238 -4.47 -5.33 14.66
C ALA A 238 -3.73 -5.85 13.41
N ASP A 239 -2.70 -6.68 13.63
CA ASP A 239 -2.15 -7.58 12.62
C ASP A 239 -2.92 -8.91 12.66
N HIS A 240 -3.72 -9.16 11.63
CA HIS A 240 -4.50 -10.38 11.53
C HIS A 240 -3.66 -11.63 11.21
N ALA A 241 -2.45 -11.48 10.67
CA ALA A 241 -1.56 -12.57 10.31
C ALA A 241 -0.72 -13.04 11.51
N GLN A 242 -0.26 -12.08 12.30
CA GLN A 242 0.55 -12.34 13.49
C GLN A 242 -0.27 -12.33 14.79
N HIS A 243 -1.58 -12.06 14.70
CA HIS A 243 -2.52 -11.99 15.84
C HIS A 243 -2.04 -11.05 16.96
N VAL A 244 -1.43 -9.93 16.58
CA VAL A 244 -0.75 -9.00 17.50
C VAL A 244 -1.10 -7.55 17.17
N CYS A 245 -1.15 -6.71 18.19
CA CYS A 245 -1.32 -5.27 18.03
C CYS A 245 0.02 -4.60 17.67
N LEU A 246 0.03 -3.78 16.61
CA LEU A 246 1.21 -3.16 16.03
C LEU A 246 1.40 -1.72 16.52
N ALA A 247 2.66 -1.35 16.75
CA ALA A 247 3.04 0.02 17.14
C ALA A 247 3.02 0.99 15.97
N LEU A 248 2.77 2.27 16.30
CA LEU A 248 2.95 3.39 15.37
C LEU A 248 4.45 3.69 15.18
N TRP A 249 4.85 4.06 13.96
CA TRP A 249 6.25 4.25 13.57
C TRP A 249 6.52 5.64 13.00
N TRP A 250 7.67 6.22 13.37
CA TRP A 250 7.95 7.66 13.21
C TRP A 250 9.29 8.01 12.54
N ASP A 251 10.19 7.05 12.27
CA ASP A 251 11.48 7.34 11.62
C ASP A 251 11.46 7.05 10.10
N PRO A 252 12.25 7.76 9.28
CA PRO A 252 12.27 7.59 7.81
C PRO A 252 12.77 6.22 7.33
N ARG A 253 13.46 5.47 8.20
CA ARG A 253 13.89 4.09 7.92
C ARG A 253 13.71 3.23 9.17
N PRO A 254 13.33 1.96 8.99
CA PRO A 254 13.16 1.04 10.09
C PRO A 254 14.43 0.85 10.92
N LEU A 255 14.31 0.81 12.26
CA LEU A 255 15.39 0.31 13.12
C LEU A 255 15.67 -1.16 12.78
N THR A 256 16.94 -1.49 12.57
CA THR A 256 17.39 -2.82 12.13
C THR A 256 16.99 -3.98 13.05
N GLN A 257 16.57 -3.69 14.29
CA GLN A 257 16.15 -4.67 15.29
C GLN A 257 14.65 -5.01 15.29
N TRP A 258 13.80 -4.31 14.54
CA TRP A 258 12.37 -4.61 14.48
C TRP A 258 12.06 -5.47 13.24
N THR A 259 11.15 -6.43 13.37
CA THR A 259 10.84 -7.45 12.33
C THR A 259 9.39 -7.37 11.81
N ASN A 260 8.61 -6.43 12.32
CA ASN A 260 7.16 -6.31 12.15
C ASN A 260 6.76 -5.06 11.34
N TRP A 261 7.38 -4.92 10.16
CA TRP A 261 7.12 -3.82 9.21
C TRP A 261 6.03 -4.20 8.21
N VAL A 262 5.12 -3.27 7.92
CA VAL A 262 4.06 -3.43 6.92
C VAL A 262 4.07 -2.23 5.96
N CYS A 263 4.74 -2.36 4.81
CA CYS A 263 4.70 -1.34 3.75
C CYS A 263 3.44 -1.46 2.87
N ARG A 264 3.03 -0.37 2.21
CA ARG A 264 1.91 -0.38 1.23
C ARG A 264 2.30 -0.81 -0.18
N TRP A 265 3.60 -0.88 -0.48
CA TRP A 265 4.11 -1.43 -1.73
C TRP A 265 4.31 -2.92 -1.62
N ARG A 266 3.30 -3.62 -1.10
CA ARG A 266 3.40 -5.06 -1.03
C ARG A 266 3.23 -5.63 -2.44
N ASN A 267 4.14 -6.50 -2.79
CA ASN A 267 4.28 -7.16 -4.06
C ASN A 267 3.09 -8.12 -4.30
N LYS A 268 2.43 -7.98 -5.45
CA LYS A 268 1.33 -8.85 -5.90
C LYS A 268 1.83 -10.27 -6.13
N VAL A 269 0.92 -11.23 -6.32
CA VAL A 269 1.33 -12.60 -6.70
C VAL A 269 2.24 -12.54 -7.93
N GLY A 270 3.35 -13.29 -7.87
CA GLY A 270 4.37 -13.37 -8.92
C GLY A 270 5.39 -12.23 -8.92
N MET A 271 5.19 -11.16 -8.14
CA MET A 271 6.19 -10.10 -8.04
C MET A 271 7.39 -10.57 -7.18
N PRO A 272 8.62 -10.08 -7.48
CA PRO A 272 9.80 -10.43 -6.70
C PRO A 272 9.67 -10.08 -5.22
N CYS A 273 10.26 -10.87 -4.33
CA CYS A 273 10.30 -10.61 -2.89
C CYS A 273 11.58 -11.14 -2.27
N ALA A 274 11.97 -10.57 -1.13
CA ALA A 274 13.03 -11.09 -0.27
C ALA A 274 12.48 -11.74 0.99
N ASN A 275 11.37 -11.22 1.53
CA ASN A 275 10.73 -11.71 2.74
C ASN A 275 9.19 -11.74 2.58
N ASP A 276 8.51 -12.55 3.38
CA ASP A 276 7.04 -12.66 3.39
C ASP A 276 6.34 -11.29 3.60
N GLN A 277 6.97 -10.38 4.36
CA GLN A 277 6.47 -9.04 4.62
C GLN A 277 6.40 -8.16 3.35
N ASP A 278 7.18 -8.51 2.32
CA ASP A 278 7.20 -7.81 1.04
C ASP A 278 5.94 -8.11 0.21
N CYS A 279 5.18 -9.17 0.52
CA CYS A 279 4.04 -9.62 -0.27
C CYS A 279 2.69 -9.11 0.25
N ILE A 280 1.70 -8.95 -0.64
CA ILE A 280 0.40 -8.31 -0.31
C ILE A 280 -0.23 -8.92 0.95
N TYR A 281 -0.58 -8.02 1.86
CA TYR A 281 -1.08 -8.23 3.21
C TYR A 281 -0.17 -8.94 4.24
N GLY A 282 1.09 -9.28 3.95
CA GLY A 282 1.94 -10.00 4.92
C GLY A 282 1.40 -11.38 5.26
N MET A 283 0.39 -11.82 4.50
CA MET A 283 -0.28 -13.11 4.59
C MET A 283 0.14 -14.04 3.43
N ARG A 284 1.07 -13.59 2.59
CA ARG A 284 1.57 -14.29 1.39
C ARG A 284 3.05 -14.62 1.58
N ARG A 285 3.43 -15.87 1.33
CA ARG A 285 4.82 -16.32 1.49
C ARG A 285 5.69 -15.83 0.33
N CYS A 286 6.90 -15.43 0.62
CA CYS A 286 7.95 -15.30 -0.36
C CYS A 286 8.60 -16.67 -0.57
N LEU A 287 8.45 -17.26 -1.75
CA LEU A 287 9.05 -18.56 -2.08
C LEU A 287 9.82 -18.42 -3.39
N ASP A 288 11.05 -18.93 -3.42
CA ASP A 288 11.95 -18.86 -4.57
C ASP A 288 12.10 -17.43 -5.14
N GLY A 289 12.03 -16.42 -4.26
CA GLY A 289 12.17 -15.01 -4.62
C GLY A 289 10.92 -14.39 -5.24
N ALA A 290 9.76 -15.05 -5.21
CA ALA A 290 8.49 -14.54 -5.73
C ALA A 290 7.35 -14.64 -4.71
N CYS A 291 6.45 -13.66 -4.73
CA CYS A 291 5.30 -13.64 -3.85
C CYS A 291 4.28 -14.72 -4.24
N MET A 292 4.09 -15.67 -3.34
CA MET A 292 3.16 -16.78 -3.47
C MET A 292 1.72 -16.36 -3.14
N PRO A 293 0.75 -17.13 -3.61
CA PRO A 293 -0.62 -16.98 -3.14
C PRO A 293 -0.81 -17.47 -1.70
N PHE A 294 -1.96 -17.08 -1.12
CA PHE A 294 -2.30 -17.27 0.29
C PHE A 294 -2.35 -18.74 0.76
N GLN A 295 -2.52 -19.71 -0.15
CA GLN A 295 -2.60 -21.15 0.17
C GLN A 295 -2.18 -22.02 -1.03
N PRO A 296 -1.65 -23.24 -0.80
CA PRO A 296 -1.64 -24.29 -1.84
C PRO A 296 -3.09 -24.58 -2.28
N TYR A 297 -3.25 -24.96 -3.56
CA TYR A 297 -4.55 -25.20 -4.22
C TYR A 297 -5.57 -25.90 -3.30
N ASN A 298 -6.67 -25.20 -2.97
CA ASN A 298 -7.83 -25.77 -2.29
C ASN A 298 -9.07 -25.51 -3.17
N ALA A 299 -9.88 -26.55 -3.40
CA ALA A 299 -11.08 -26.51 -4.22
C ALA A 299 -12.15 -25.49 -3.74
N ASN A 300 -12.01 -24.98 -2.51
CA ASN A 300 -12.94 -24.04 -1.89
C ASN A 300 -12.37 -22.60 -1.78
N GLN A 301 -11.40 -22.20 -2.61
CA GLN A 301 -10.83 -20.84 -2.59
C GLN A 301 -11.85 -19.79 -3.03
N THR A 302 -12.56 -19.21 -2.06
CA THR A 302 -13.44 -18.07 -2.28
C THR A 302 -12.64 -16.84 -2.67
N CYS A 303 -13.16 -16.00 -3.55
CA CYS A 303 -12.51 -14.76 -3.98
C CYS A 303 -13.52 -13.61 -4.04
N GLU A 304 -13.04 -12.37 -3.89
CA GLU A 304 -13.84 -11.16 -4.14
C GLU A 304 -13.33 -10.42 -5.38
N SER A 305 -12.04 -10.59 -5.68
CA SER A 305 -11.37 -10.02 -6.84
C SER A 305 -10.31 -10.95 -7.40
N ASP A 306 -9.86 -10.64 -8.61
CA ASP A 306 -8.75 -11.33 -9.28
C ASP A 306 -7.45 -11.31 -8.44
N PHE A 307 -7.30 -10.36 -7.50
CA PHE A 307 -6.15 -10.30 -6.60
C PHE A 307 -6.13 -11.41 -5.57
N ASP A 308 -7.25 -12.07 -5.30
CA ASP A 308 -7.36 -13.16 -4.33
C ASP A 308 -6.92 -14.51 -4.91
N CYS A 309 -6.65 -14.55 -6.22
CA CYS A 309 -6.39 -15.78 -6.96
C CYS A 309 -4.92 -16.20 -7.04
N PRO A 310 -4.66 -17.53 -7.18
CA PRO A 310 -3.36 -18.08 -6.80
C PRO A 310 -2.18 -17.85 -7.77
N HIS A 311 -2.39 -17.50 -9.04
CA HIS A 311 -1.30 -17.25 -9.99
C HIS A 311 -1.72 -16.43 -11.23
N LEU A 312 -0.73 -16.04 -12.05
CA LEU A 312 -0.89 -15.58 -13.45
C LEU A 312 -1.53 -16.73 -14.26
N GLY A 313 -2.85 -16.77 -14.36
CA GLY A 313 -3.57 -17.94 -14.89
C GLY A 313 -4.79 -18.38 -14.09
N PHE A 314 -5.17 -17.68 -13.01
CA PHE A 314 -6.47 -17.84 -12.35
C PHE A 314 -7.19 -16.48 -12.26
N TYR A 315 -8.52 -16.48 -12.36
CA TYR A 315 -9.34 -15.28 -12.20
C TYR A 315 -10.51 -15.52 -11.24
N CYS A 316 -11.04 -14.44 -10.68
CA CYS A 316 -12.23 -14.45 -9.86
C CYS A 316 -13.46 -14.15 -10.74
N PRO A 317 -14.39 -15.10 -10.91
CA PRO A 317 -15.55 -14.91 -11.78
C PRO A 317 -16.50 -13.87 -11.17
N SER A 318 -17.01 -12.96 -12.01
CA SER A 318 -18.14 -12.11 -11.62
C SER A 318 -19.33 -12.95 -11.18
N ASP A 319 -20.05 -12.49 -10.15
CA ASP A 319 -21.34 -13.07 -9.79
C ASP A 319 -22.34 -12.87 -10.95
N PRO A 320 -22.79 -13.95 -11.62
CA PRO A 320 -23.70 -13.87 -12.75
C PRO A 320 -25.10 -13.39 -12.34
N THR A 321 -25.40 -13.34 -11.04
CA THR A 321 -26.68 -12.87 -10.49
C THR A 321 -26.64 -11.41 -10.06
N GLY A 322 -25.46 -10.76 -10.12
CA GLY A 322 -25.30 -9.38 -9.67
C GLY A 322 -25.64 -9.16 -8.20
N GLY A 323 -25.32 -10.14 -7.34
CA GLY A 323 -25.60 -10.11 -5.90
C GLY A 323 -26.99 -10.59 -5.50
N GLN A 324 -27.82 -11.08 -6.43
CA GLN A 324 -29.20 -11.52 -6.13
C GLN A 324 -29.26 -12.91 -5.48
N ASN A 325 -28.25 -13.75 -5.68
CA ASN A 325 -28.18 -15.05 -5.02
C ASN A 325 -27.24 -15.00 -3.80
N PRO A 326 -27.79 -14.96 -2.57
CA PRO A 326 -26.98 -14.89 -1.34
C PRO A 326 -26.20 -16.18 -1.05
N TYR A 327 -26.44 -17.26 -1.79
CA TYR A 327 -25.69 -18.51 -1.71
C TYR A 327 -24.63 -18.63 -2.82
N TRP A 328 -24.52 -17.63 -3.70
CA TRP A 328 -23.47 -17.61 -4.69
C TRP A 328 -22.15 -17.21 -4.04
N VAL A 329 -21.20 -18.13 -4.04
CA VAL A 329 -19.85 -17.93 -3.54
C VAL A 329 -18.92 -17.92 -4.75
N GLN A 330 -18.17 -16.84 -4.95
CA GLN A 330 -17.20 -16.73 -6.04
C GLN A 330 -15.95 -17.53 -5.66
N TYR A 331 -15.48 -18.39 -6.56
CA TYR A 331 -14.25 -19.17 -6.37
C TYR A 331 -13.27 -18.89 -7.49
N CYS A 332 -11.96 -18.84 -7.19
CA CYS A 332 -10.93 -18.68 -8.20
C CYS A 332 -10.97 -19.82 -9.23
N ARG A 333 -10.96 -19.46 -10.52
CA ARG A 333 -11.03 -20.40 -11.65
C ARG A 333 -9.79 -20.31 -12.50
N ALA A 334 -9.31 -21.45 -12.98
CA ALA A 334 -8.24 -21.46 -13.96
C ALA A 334 -8.70 -20.70 -15.21
N GLN A 335 -7.80 -19.86 -15.73
CA GLN A 335 -7.98 -19.21 -17.01
C GLN A 335 -8.02 -20.28 -18.11
N ARG A 336 -8.80 -20.00 -19.14
CA ARG A 336 -9.18 -20.91 -20.21
C ARG A 336 -8.11 -20.92 -21.29
N GLU A 337 -7.89 -22.10 -21.84
CA GLU A 337 -6.97 -22.33 -22.96
C GLU A 337 -7.55 -21.77 -24.27
N GLU A 338 -6.73 -21.76 -25.31
CA GLU A 338 -7.15 -21.39 -26.66
C GLU A 338 -8.37 -22.21 -27.13
N ASP A 339 -9.22 -21.59 -27.94
CA ASP A 339 -10.46 -22.16 -28.48
C ASP A 339 -11.59 -22.45 -27.47
N MET A 340 -11.33 -22.33 -26.17
CA MET A 340 -12.37 -22.44 -25.14
C MET A 340 -13.28 -21.22 -25.16
N THR A 341 -14.58 -21.42 -24.94
CA THR A 341 -15.56 -20.34 -24.85
C THR A 341 -15.18 -19.36 -23.74
N CYS A 342 -15.40 -18.07 -23.93
CA CYS A 342 -15.13 -17.01 -22.94
C CYS A 342 -16.23 -15.94 -22.96
N SER A 343 -16.23 -15.07 -21.95
CA SER A 343 -17.02 -13.83 -21.96
C SER A 343 -16.20 -12.57 -21.75
N GLU A 344 -15.03 -12.68 -21.12
CA GLU A 344 -14.18 -11.55 -20.74
C GLU A 344 -12.70 -11.92 -20.90
N ASP A 345 -11.83 -10.94 -21.17
CA ASP A 345 -10.40 -11.16 -21.40
C ASP A 345 -9.69 -11.83 -20.22
N ARG A 346 -10.09 -11.49 -18.99
CA ARG A 346 -9.53 -12.10 -17.78
C ARG A 346 -9.83 -13.59 -17.65
N GLU A 347 -10.78 -14.13 -18.41
CA GLU A 347 -11.03 -15.57 -18.43
C GLU A 347 -9.98 -16.33 -19.23
N CYS A 348 -9.19 -15.66 -20.07
CA CYS A 348 -8.23 -16.30 -20.97
C CYS A 348 -6.82 -16.30 -20.39
N GLN A 349 -6.03 -17.31 -20.75
CA GLN A 349 -4.64 -17.45 -20.31
C GLN A 349 -3.77 -16.24 -20.73
N PRO A 350 -2.63 -16.00 -20.06
CA PRO A 350 -1.64 -15.02 -20.49
C PRO A 350 -1.32 -15.11 -21.99
N GLY A 351 -1.34 -13.97 -22.69
CA GLY A 351 -1.09 -13.87 -24.13
C GLY A 351 -2.33 -14.10 -24.99
N MET A 352 -3.50 -14.27 -24.37
CA MET A 352 -4.78 -14.44 -25.04
C MET A 352 -5.81 -13.42 -24.55
N ARG A 353 -6.83 -13.18 -25.37
CA ARG A 353 -8.01 -12.36 -25.04
C ARG A 353 -9.28 -13.04 -25.53
N CYS A 354 -10.42 -12.58 -25.03
CA CYS A 354 -11.70 -13.12 -25.43
C CYS A 354 -12.16 -12.50 -26.74
N ASN A 355 -12.13 -13.27 -27.83
CA ASN A 355 -12.57 -12.77 -29.13
C ASN A 355 -14.09 -12.79 -29.24
N VAL A 356 -14.73 -11.70 -28.82
CA VAL A 356 -16.20 -11.51 -28.91
C VAL A 356 -16.72 -11.27 -30.33
N GLY A 357 -15.84 -11.22 -31.34
CA GLY A 357 -16.20 -11.06 -32.75
C GLY A 357 -16.66 -12.36 -33.40
N GLU A 358 -16.37 -13.51 -32.78
CA GLU A 358 -16.84 -14.81 -33.23
C GLU A 358 -18.30 -15.06 -32.80
N PRO A 359 -19.10 -15.83 -33.56
CA PRO A 359 -20.46 -16.19 -33.16
C PRO A 359 -20.54 -16.88 -31.79
N GLN A 360 -19.47 -17.59 -31.42
CA GLN A 360 -19.23 -18.09 -30.08
C GLN A 360 -17.90 -17.51 -29.60
N PRO A 361 -17.89 -16.56 -28.66
CA PRO A 361 -16.66 -15.95 -28.20
C PRO A 361 -15.70 -16.98 -27.61
N ARG A 362 -14.44 -16.93 -28.03
CA ARG A 362 -13.39 -17.89 -27.62
C ARG A 362 -12.10 -17.18 -27.24
N CYS A 363 -11.33 -17.82 -26.37
CA CYS A 363 -9.97 -17.36 -26.08
C CYS A 363 -9.09 -17.54 -27.31
N ARG A 364 -8.52 -16.42 -27.78
CA ARG A 364 -7.63 -16.37 -28.94
C ARG A 364 -6.31 -15.75 -28.55
N ARG A 365 -5.21 -16.32 -29.06
CA ARG A 365 -3.88 -15.68 -28.95
C ARG A 365 -3.88 -14.35 -29.68
N LEU A 366 -3.09 -13.42 -29.17
CA LEU A 366 -2.79 -12.19 -29.88
C LEU A 366 -1.98 -12.51 -31.15
N PHE A 367 -2.28 -11.83 -32.25
CA PHE A 367 -1.63 -11.93 -33.56
C PHE A 367 -1.59 -13.35 -34.14
N SER A 368 -2.68 -14.11 -34.06
CA SER A 368 -2.73 -15.51 -34.52
C SER A 368 -3.81 -15.82 -35.54
N LEU A 369 -4.90 -15.04 -35.60
CA LEU A 369 -6.02 -15.34 -36.48
C LEU A 369 -5.64 -15.14 -37.96
N PRO A 370 -5.95 -16.13 -38.83
CA PRO A 370 -5.63 -16.05 -40.25
C PRO A 370 -6.57 -15.08 -40.98
N ILE A 371 -6.16 -14.66 -42.18
CA ILE A 371 -7.00 -13.85 -43.07
C ILE A 371 -8.37 -14.52 -43.28
N GLY A 372 -9.44 -13.73 -43.18
CA GLY A 372 -10.83 -14.14 -43.30
C GLY A 372 -11.51 -14.54 -41.99
N ALA A 373 -10.75 -14.75 -40.90
CA ALA A 373 -11.32 -15.05 -39.58
C ALA A 373 -11.97 -13.82 -38.94
N LEU A 374 -13.07 -14.00 -38.19
CA LEU A 374 -13.73 -12.89 -37.48
C LEU A 374 -12.92 -12.49 -36.24
N ALA A 375 -12.75 -11.19 -36.04
CA ALA A 375 -11.99 -10.62 -34.93
C ALA A 375 -12.67 -9.36 -34.35
N ALA A 376 -12.83 -9.34 -33.02
CA ALA A 376 -13.33 -8.17 -32.30
C ALA A 376 -12.36 -6.98 -32.36
N GLU A 377 -11.06 -7.25 -32.43
CA GLU A 377 -9.97 -6.27 -32.39
C GLU A 377 -8.84 -6.67 -33.35
N ASP A 378 -8.10 -5.67 -33.81
CA ASP A 378 -6.94 -5.84 -34.70
C ASP A 378 -5.87 -6.77 -34.14
N VAL A 379 -5.64 -6.70 -32.84
CA VAL A 379 -4.59 -7.43 -32.13
C VAL A 379 -4.78 -8.95 -32.17
N PHE A 380 -5.93 -9.47 -32.61
CA PHE A 380 -6.11 -10.91 -32.82
C PHE A 380 -5.58 -11.37 -34.18
N CYS A 381 -5.56 -10.49 -35.18
CA CYS A 381 -5.21 -10.85 -36.54
C CYS A 381 -3.68 -10.98 -36.69
N GLN A 382 -3.23 -11.99 -37.45
CA GLN A 382 -1.79 -12.27 -37.64
C GLN A 382 -0.96 -11.07 -38.13
N PHE A 383 -1.61 -10.11 -38.80
CA PHE A 383 -1.00 -8.87 -39.30
C PHE A 383 -1.49 -7.60 -38.60
N GLY A 384 -2.20 -7.72 -37.47
CA GLY A 384 -2.70 -6.56 -36.73
C GLY A 384 -3.77 -5.74 -37.46
N TRP A 385 -4.51 -6.34 -38.41
CA TRP A 385 -5.50 -5.62 -39.20
C TRP A 385 -6.75 -6.46 -39.50
N ARG A 386 -7.92 -5.90 -39.24
CA ARG A 386 -9.22 -6.35 -39.75
C ARG A 386 -9.75 -5.45 -40.87
N ASP A 387 -10.62 -5.97 -41.71
CA ASP A 387 -11.39 -5.18 -42.68
C ASP A 387 -12.58 -4.47 -41.99
N ARG A 388 -13.37 -3.74 -42.79
CA ARG A 388 -14.55 -3.01 -42.31
C ARG A 388 -15.66 -3.94 -41.78
N ASP A 389 -15.67 -5.20 -42.20
CA ASP A 389 -16.64 -6.22 -41.79
C ASP A 389 -16.18 -6.99 -40.55
N GLY A 390 -15.03 -6.64 -39.97
CA GLY A 390 -14.49 -7.27 -38.77
C GLY A 390 -13.80 -8.61 -39.02
N LYS A 391 -13.38 -8.90 -40.26
CA LYS A 391 -12.57 -10.07 -40.59
C LYS A 391 -11.10 -9.70 -40.71
N CYS A 392 -10.21 -10.56 -40.24
CA CYS A 392 -8.78 -10.37 -40.43
C CYS A 392 -8.44 -10.25 -41.91
N ALA A 393 -7.62 -9.27 -42.24
CA ALA A 393 -7.31 -8.89 -43.62
C ALA A 393 -5.80 -8.75 -43.82
N PRO A 394 -5.33 -8.71 -45.08
CA PRO A 394 -3.98 -8.26 -45.38
C PRO A 394 -3.72 -6.86 -44.76
N PRO A 395 -2.49 -6.57 -44.33
CA PRO A 395 -2.18 -5.30 -43.67
C PRO A 395 -2.39 -4.13 -44.64
N ALA A 396 -3.29 -3.21 -44.30
CA ALA A 396 -3.49 -1.98 -45.05
C ALA A 396 -2.47 -0.90 -44.62
N GLN A 397 -2.18 0.03 -45.52
CA GLN A 397 -1.36 1.21 -45.27
C GLN A 397 -2.22 2.47 -45.17
N SER A 398 -1.80 3.42 -44.35
CA SER A 398 -2.46 4.72 -44.25
C SER A 398 -2.00 5.59 -45.41
N LYS A 399 -2.95 6.20 -46.13
CA LYS A 399 -2.62 7.21 -47.15
C LYS A 399 -2.24 8.55 -46.55
N GLN A 400 -2.50 8.73 -45.25
CA GLN A 400 -2.40 10.01 -44.55
C GLN A 400 -1.65 9.89 -43.22
N ALA A 401 -0.84 8.85 -43.00
CA ALA A 401 -0.08 8.67 -41.74
C ALA A 401 0.63 9.98 -41.34
N GLY A 402 0.43 10.42 -40.09
CA GLY A 402 1.03 11.63 -39.55
C GLY A 402 0.42 12.96 -40.01
N ARG A 403 -0.45 12.96 -41.03
CA ARG A 403 -1.13 14.16 -41.53
C ARG A 403 -2.28 14.57 -40.61
N SER A 404 -2.59 15.86 -40.63
CA SER A 404 -3.71 16.44 -39.89
C SER A 404 -5.06 15.85 -40.31
N CYS A 405 -5.95 15.64 -39.35
CA CYS A 405 -7.31 15.16 -39.56
C CYS A 405 -8.27 15.87 -38.61
N ASP A 406 -9.56 15.86 -38.93
CA ASP A 406 -10.62 16.31 -38.01
C ASP A 406 -11.37 15.11 -37.43
N THR A 407 -11.56 14.08 -38.27
CA THR A 407 -12.30 12.85 -37.97
C THR A 407 -11.61 11.61 -38.56
N ASP A 408 -12.01 10.42 -38.14
CA ASP A 408 -11.52 9.16 -38.71
C ASP A 408 -11.76 9.05 -40.22
N LEU A 409 -12.75 9.78 -40.77
CA LEU A 409 -13.04 9.80 -42.21
C LEU A 409 -11.94 10.46 -43.05
N ASP A 410 -11.08 11.26 -42.42
CA ASP A 410 -9.94 11.85 -43.13
C ASP A 410 -8.80 10.82 -43.26
N CYS A 411 -8.78 9.78 -42.43
CA CYS A 411 -7.71 8.80 -42.35
C CYS A 411 -7.93 7.62 -43.30
N GLU A 412 -7.93 7.89 -44.60
CA GLU A 412 -8.04 6.84 -45.62
C GLU A 412 -6.91 5.82 -45.56
N THR A 413 -7.26 4.55 -45.79
CA THR A 413 -6.29 3.47 -45.92
C THR A 413 -6.32 2.86 -47.33
N THR A 414 -5.40 1.93 -47.59
CA THR A 414 -5.39 1.08 -48.80
C THR A 414 -6.33 -0.13 -48.68
N ASP A 415 -7.12 -0.25 -47.61
CA ASP A 415 -8.05 -1.35 -47.41
C ASP A 415 -9.17 -1.35 -48.46
N GLU A 416 -9.34 -2.47 -49.17
CA GLU A 416 -10.30 -2.60 -50.27
C GLU A 416 -11.77 -2.54 -49.81
N THR A 417 -12.06 -2.82 -48.54
CA THR A 417 -13.40 -2.72 -47.96
C THR A 417 -13.74 -1.30 -47.50
N GLY A 418 -12.76 -0.39 -47.60
CA GLY A 418 -12.89 1.01 -47.20
C GLY A 418 -12.82 1.21 -45.70
N ARG A 419 -12.10 0.34 -44.96
CA ARG A 419 -11.82 0.59 -43.55
C ARG A 419 -10.92 1.82 -43.38
N MET A 420 -11.32 2.73 -42.51
CA MET A 420 -10.57 3.94 -42.20
C MET A 420 -9.61 3.73 -41.01
N GLY A 421 -8.55 4.52 -40.96
CA GLY A 421 -7.66 4.64 -39.79
C GLY A 421 -8.30 5.47 -38.68
N SER A 422 -7.51 5.80 -37.66
CA SER A 422 -7.97 6.60 -36.52
C SER A 422 -7.33 7.98 -36.50
N CYS A 423 -8.15 9.00 -36.29
CA CYS A 423 -7.76 10.38 -36.08
C CYS A 423 -7.58 10.62 -34.57
N THR A 424 -6.34 10.78 -34.12
CA THR A 424 -5.97 10.90 -32.71
C THR A 424 -5.33 12.25 -32.40
N CYS A 425 -5.61 12.82 -31.24
CA CYS A 425 -4.99 14.06 -30.76
C CYS A 425 -3.47 13.92 -30.63
N LYS A 426 -2.69 14.92 -31.08
CA LYS A 426 -1.30 15.09 -30.63
C LYS A 426 -1.33 15.71 -29.23
N ALA A 427 -0.63 15.10 -28.28
CA ALA A 427 -0.81 15.32 -26.85
C ALA A 427 -0.45 16.73 -26.29
N TRP A 428 0.04 17.68 -27.11
CA TRP A 428 0.81 18.86 -26.68
C TRP A 428 0.12 20.23 -26.82
N TRP A 429 -1.19 20.32 -27.09
CA TRP A 429 -1.90 21.62 -27.15
C TRP A 429 -3.18 21.64 -26.32
N ASP A 430 -3.32 22.59 -25.40
CA ASP A 430 -4.57 22.81 -24.69
C ASP A 430 -5.40 23.86 -25.43
N LYS A 431 -6.62 23.47 -25.87
CA LYS A 431 -7.65 24.22 -26.67
C LYS A 431 -7.65 23.98 -28.18
N ASP A 432 -8.06 22.77 -28.59
CA ASP A 432 -8.12 22.24 -29.96
C ASP A 432 -6.82 21.49 -30.34
N ASP A 433 -6.63 20.31 -29.73
CA ASP A 433 -5.51 19.42 -30.01
C ASP A 433 -5.33 19.24 -31.53
N PRO A 434 -4.15 19.52 -32.12
CA PRO A 434 -3.87 19.16 -33.50
C PRO A 434 -3.94 17.64 -33.60
N LYS A 435 -4.95 17.12 -34.29
CA LYS A 435 -5.10 15.66 -34.49
C LYS A 435 -4.32 15.20 -35.70
N TYR A 436 -4.02 13.91 -35.76
CA TYR A 436 -3.37 13.29 -36.89
C TYR A 436 -3.86 11.86 -37.13
N CYS A 437 -3.71 11.41 -38.36
CA CYS A 437 -4.00 10.03 -38.71
C CYS A 437 -2.91 9.10 -38.19
N MET A 438 -3.31 8.18 -37.32
CA MET A 438 -2.45 7.13 -36.80
C MET A 438 -1.94 6.22 -37.93
N PRO A 439 -0.66 5.79 -37.88
CA PRO A 439 -0.20 4.70 -38.71
C PRO A 439 -1.01 3.43 -38.42
N VAL A 440 -1.33 2.68 -39.48
CA VAL A 440 -2.03 1.39 -39.41
C VAL A 440 -1.06 0.24 -39.67
N ALA A 441 -1.51 -1.01 -39.51
CA ALA A 441 -0.61 -2.14 -39.40
C ALA A 441 0.38 -2.32 -40.57
N GLY A 442 0.00 -1.96 -41.81
CA GLY A 442 0.90 -2.02 -42.96
C GLY A 442 1.95 -0.90 -43.04
N ASP A 443 1.83 0.14 -42.21
CA ASP A 443 2.82 1.21 -42.12
C ASP A 443 4.01 0.80 -41.23
N TYR A 444 3.76 -0.03 -40.20
CA TYR A 444 4.78 -0.55 -39.31
C TYR A 444 5.68 -1.57 -40.00
N SER A 445 6.96 -1.55 -39.64
CA SER A 445 7.91 -2.58 -40.04
C SER A 445 7.41 -3.94 -39.55
N ARG A 446 7.38 -4.90 -40.49
CA ARG A 446 6.91 -6.28 -40.23
C ARG A 446 5.53 -6.36 -39.57
N HIS A 447 4.64 -5.43 -39.87
CA HIS A 447 3.21 -5.50 -39.52
C HIS A 447 2.94 -5.54 -38.01
N GLN A 448 3.47 -4.54 -37.27
CA GLN A 448 3.31 -4.39 -35.82
C GLN A 448 4.00 -5.47 -34.96
N GLU A 449 5.10 -6.05 -35.46
CA GLU A 449 5.89 -7.02 -34.70
C GLU A 449 6.37 -6.47 -33.34
N ALA A 450 6.76 -5.20 -33.27
CA ALA A 450 7.16 -4.55 -32.02
C ALA A 450 6.00 -4.54 -30.99
N LEU A 451 4.79 -4.20 -31.44
CA LEU A 451 3.59 -4.19 -30.58
C LEU A 451 3.25 -5.60 -30.11
N ARG A 452 3.32 -6.59 -31.00
CA ARG A 452 3.16 -8.01 -30.64
C ARG A 452 4.13 -8.41 -29.55
N ASN A 453 5.43 -8.11 -29.72
CA ASN A 453 6.46 -8.49 -28.76
C ASN A 453 6.23 -7.82 -27.40
N TYR A 454 5.85 -6.53 -27.39
CA TYR A 454 5.53 -5.82 -26.15
C TYR A 454 4.29 -6.39 -25.44
N LEU A 455 3.19 -6.60 -26.17
CA LEU A 455 1.97 -7.18 -25.60
C LEU A 455 2.17 -8.60 -25.10
N TRP A 456 2.96 -9.40 -25.83
CA TRP A 456 3.31 -10.76 -25.42
C TRP A 456 4.17 -10.74 -24.15
N PHE A 457 5.22 -9.92 -24.11
CA PHE A 457 6.04 -9.72 -22.91
C PHE A 457 5.18 -9.36 -21.70
N ARG A 458 4.30 -8.36 -21.85
CA ARG A 458 3.40 -7.94 -20.76
C ARG A 458 2.51 -9.07 -20.31
N ALA A 459 1.91 -9.80 -21.26
CA ALA A 459 0.98 -10.84 -20.91
C ALA A 459 1.68 -11.99 -20.17
N GLU A 460 2.84 -12.46 -20.65
CA GLU A 460 3.59 -13.54 -20.01
C GLU A 460 4.16 -13.17 -18.63
N ASN A 461 4.71 -11.97 -18.50
CA ASN A 461 5.48 -11.59 -17.31
C ASN A 461 4.63 -10.89 -16.25
N CYS A 462 3.57 -10.19 -16.67
CA CYS A 462 2.78 -9.31 -15.81
C CYS A 462 1.29 -9.74 -15.76
N GLY A 463 0.83 -10.53 -16.74
CA GLY A 463 -0.56 -10.95 -16.88
C GLY A 463 -1.53 -9.78 -16.99
N ASN A 464 -2.81 -10.06 -16.72
CA ASN A 464 -3.87 -9.05 -16.68
C ASN A 464 -4.01 -8.35 -15.31
N PHE A 465 -3.27 -8.81 -14.29
CA PHE A 465 -3.41 -8.37 -12.89
C PHE A 465 -2.51 -7.18 -12.54
N TRP A 466 -1.39 -7.03 -13.25
CA TRP A 466 -0.44 -5.94 -13.04
C TRP A 466 -0.77 -4.81 -14.01
N THR A 467 -0.79 -3.59 -13.47
CA THR A 467 -0.85 -2.38 -14.30
C THR A 467 0.41 -2.27 -15.14
N GLU A 468 0.34 -1.48 -16.22
CA GLU A 468 1.51 -1.22 -17.05
C GLU A 468 2.67 -0.62 -16.24
N GLN A 469 2.36 0.33 -15.36
CA GLN A 469 3.33 0.99 -14.50
C GLN A 469 4.01 0.01 -13.53
N GLU A 470 3.26 -0.95 -12.97
CA GLU A 470 3.84 -2.01 -12.14
C GLU A 470 4.76 -2.93 -12.93
N CYS A 471 4.35 -3.30 -14.15
CA CYS A 471 5.13 -4.13 -15.05
C CYS A 471 6.45 -3.46 -15.44
N LEU A 472 6.41 -2.19 -15.86
CA LEU A 472 7.58 -1.39 -16.20
C LEU A 472 8.52 -1.21 -14.99
N ARG A 473 7.96 -1.00 -13.79
CA ARG A 473 8.75 -0.86 -12.57
C ARG A 473 9.53 -2.13 -12.22
N ILE A 474 8.92 -3.31 -12.37
CA ILE A 474 9.53 -4.59 -11.98
C ILE A 474 10.56 -5.06 -13.01
N PHE A 475 10.23 -4.99 -14.29
CA PHE A 475 11.10 -5.47 -15.36
C PHE A 475 12.03 -4.38 -15.94
N GLY A 476 11.88 -3.14 -15.46
CA GLY A 476 12.78 -2.03 -15.72
C GLY A 476 13.05 -1.83 -17.21
N ASN A 477 14.33 -1.78 -17.56
CA ASN A 477 14.80 -1.46 -18.90
C ASN A 477 14.32 -2.45 -19.98
N GLU A 478 14.10 -3.73 -19.65
CA GLU A 478 13.65 -4.72 -20.65
C GLU A 478 12.24 -4.40 -21.14
N ALA A 479 11.30 -4.24 -20.20
CA ALA A 479 9.93 -3.85 -20.52
C ALA A 479 9.86 -2.46 -21.15
N MET A 480 10.66 -1.52 -20.64
CA MET A 480 10.73 -0.16 -21.14
C MET A 480 11.25 -0.12 -22.59
N ARG A 481 12.25 -0.93 -22.94
CA ARG A 481 12.77 -1.04 -24.30
C ARG A 481 11.73 -1.56 -25.28
N LEU A 482 10.98 -2.61 -24.90
CA LEU A 482 9.91 -3.14 -25.75
C LEU A 482 8.79 -2.13 -25.95
N LYS A 483 8.41 -1.39 -24.90
CA LYS A 483 7.43 -0.31 -24.98
C LYS A 483 7.91 0.80 -25.92
N LEU A 484 9.11 1.32 -25.69
CA LEU A 484 9.69 2.42 -26.47
C LEU A 484 9.95 2.04 -27.92
N ALA A 485 10.20 0.76 -28.24
CA ALA A 485 10.30 0.31 -29.62
C ALA A 485 9.01 0.57 -30.42
N VAL A 486 7.85 0.31 -29.82
CA VAL A 486 6.54 0.59 -30.42
C VAL A 486 6.33 2.09 -30.55
N GLU A 487 6.59 2.83 -29.46
CA GLU A 487 6.33 4.26 -29.39
C GLU A 487 7.25 5.06 -30.33
N CYS A 488 8.52 4.67 -30.44
CA CYS A 488 9.48 5.28 -31.38
C CYS A 488 9.09 5.01 -32.83
N GLU A 489 8.74 3.77 -33.19
CA GLU A 489 8.29 3.46 -34.55
C GLU A 489 7.02 4.27 -34.92
N THR A 490 6.08 4.36 -33.98
CA THR A 490 4.87 5.19 -34.14
C THR A 490 5.23 6.67 -34.35
N GLN A 491 6.17 7.21 -33.57
CA GLN A 491 6.65 8.58 -33.67
C GLN A 491 7.30 8.86 -35.04
N GLN A 492 8.13 7.93 -35.54
CA GLN A 492 8.78 8.06 -36.85
C GLN A 492 7.76 8.07 -38.00
N LEU A 493 6.80 7.14 -37.98
CA LEU A 493 5.76 7.03 -39.01
C LEU A 493 4.79 8.22 -39.00
N SER A 494 4.56 8.80 -37.82
CA SER A 494 3.66 9.93 -37.64
C SER A 494 4.32 11.29 -37.94
N GLY A 495 5.61 11.29 -38.31
CA GLY A 495 6.30 12.46 -38.83
C GLY A 495 6.62 13.55 -37.80
N GLY A 496 6.80 13.21 -36.52
CA GLY A 496 7.35 14.17 -35.56
C GLY A 496 7.32 13.70 -34.11
N PRO A 497 8.14 14.32 -33.24
CA PRO A 497 8.03 14.11 -31.80
C PRO A 497 6.64 14.53 -31.32
N TYR A 498 6.12 13.79 -30.34
CA TYR A 498 4.89 14.19 -29.62
C TYR A 498 5.17 15.26 -28.54
N GLY A 499 6.43 15.69 -28.44
CA GLY A 499 6.83 16.81 -27.60
C GLY A 499 6.57 18.18 -28.25
N PRO A 500 6.43 19.23 -27.43
CA PRO A 500 6.33 20.59 -27.93
C PRO A 500 7.67 21.00 -28.60
N PRO A 501 7.66 21.95 -29.56
CA PRO A 501 8.89 22.55 -30.07
C PRO A 501 9.82 23.00 -28.94
N GLU A 502 11.14 22.88 -29.09
CA GLU A 502 12.12 23.35 -28.08
C GLU A 502 11.86 24.80 -27.64
N GLU A 503 11.38 25.63 -28.57
CA GLU A 503 11.02 27.02 -28.38
C GLU A 503 9.89 27.25 -27.36
N CYS A 504 9.06 26.24 -27.11
CA CYS A 504 7.93 26.33 -26.19
C CYS A 504 8.33 26.19 -24.71
N GLY A 505 9.53 25.68 -24.40
CA GLY A 505 10.04 25.60 -23.03
C GLY A 505 9.15 24.82 -22.03
N ILE A 506 8.29 23.92 -22.52
CA ILE A 506 7.42 23.09 -21.69
C ILE A 506 8.20 21.85 -21.25
N VAL A 507 8.34 21.67 -19.94
CA VAL A 507 9.01 20.51 -19.33
C VAL A 507 7.96 19.66 -18.63
N ASP A 508 7.51 18.60 -19.30
CA ASP A 508 6.75 17.49 -18.68
C ASP A 508 7.22 16.20 -19.38
N ASP A 509 8.26 15.60 -18.80
CA ASP A 509 9.05 14.51 -19.38
C ASP A 509 8.23 13.23 -19.60
N GLU A 510 7.22 12.96 -18.77
CA GLU A 510 6.37 11.77 -18.92
C GLU A 510 5.40 11.90 -20.11
N ARG A 511 4.82 13.10 -20.29
CA ARG A 511 3.82 13.37 -21.32
C ARG A 511 4.43 13.73 -22.68
N PHE A 512 5.64 14.29 -22.71
CA PHE A 512 6.22 14.94 -23.90
C PHE A 512 7.60 14.44 -24.34
N GLY A 513 8.06 13.29 -23.84
CA GLY A 513 9.37 12.73 -24.20
C GLY A 513 9.50 12.30 -25.67
N ASP A 514 10.65 12.59 -26.28
CA ASP A 514 11.08 11.96 -27.53
C ASP A 514 11.35 10.47 -27.27
N ARG A 515 10.42 9.61 -27.72
CA ARG A 515 10.43 8.18 -27.42
C ARG A 515 11.60 7.47 -28.10
N CYS A 516 12.04 7.97 -29.25
CA CYS A 516 13.22 7.45 -29.92
C CYS A 516 14.49 7.81 -29.17
N ALA A 517 14.65 9.06 -28.73
CA ALA A 517 15.79 9.46 -27.92
C ALA A 517 15.83 8.73 -26.57
N MET A 518 14.67 8.53 -25.93
CA MET A 518 14.56 7.72 -24.71
C MET A 518 14.96 6.25 -24.96
N MET A 519 14.61 5.69 -26.11
CA MET A 519 15.00 4.34 -26.49
C MET A 519 16.52 4.23 -26.67
N ASP A 520 17.12 5.19 -27.38
CA ASP A 520 18.57 5.24 -27.61
C ASP A 520 19.35 5.43 -26.31
N ALA A 521 18.81 6.20 -25.36
CA ALA A 521 19.40 6.41 -24.04
C ALA A 521 19.43 5.14 -23.17
N LEU A 522 18.61 4.13 -23.46
CA LEU A 522 18.59 2.86 -22.72
C LEU A 522 19.67 1.86 -23.17
N GLY A 523 20.35 2.10 -24.29
CA GLY A 523 21.41 1.22 -24.84
C GLY A 523 20.91 0.19 -25.84
#